data_AF-A0A9Y4JUQ0-F1
#
_entry.id   AF-A0A9Y4JUQ0-F1
#
_cell.length_a   1.000
_cell.length_b   1.000
_cell.length_c   1.000
_cell.angle_alpha   90.00
_cell.angle_beta   90.00
_cell.angle_gamma   90.00
#
_symmetry.space_group_name_H-M   'P 1'
#
loop_
_entity.id
_entity.type
_entity.pdbx_description
1 polymer ?
#
loop_
_entity_poly.entity_id
_entity_poly.type
_entity_poly.pdbx_seq_one_letter_code
_entity_poly.pdbx_strand_id
1 'polypeptide(L)' 'MAGQGFAKWWALMSPYYTKAYQEMWVGVGLLGFVYYKISFGGKKAVKDKPAH' A
#
# COMPACT_ATOMS: atom_id res chain seq x y z
N MET A 1 10.39 -24.07 -11.00
CA MET A 1 11.36 -23.59 -9.99
C MET A 1 10.79 -22.48 -9.11
N ALA A 2 10.37 -21.32 -9.66
CA ALA A 2 9.83 -20.21 -8.85
C ALA A 2 8.53 -20.52 -8.06
N GLY A 3 7.62 -21.32 -8.63
CA GLY A 3 6.33 -21.64 -8.00
C GLY A 3 6.43 -22.52 -6.75
N GLN A 4 7.41 -23.43 -6.68
CA GLN A 4 7.59 -24.30 -5.50
C GLN A 4 8.20 -23.54 -4.31
N GLY A 5 9.12 -22.61 -4.58
CA GLY A 5 9.69 -21.74 -3.54
C GLY A 5 8.63 -20.82 -2.93
N PHE A 6 7.75 -20.25 -3.77
CA PHE A 6 6.63 -19.45 -3.32
C PHE A 6 5.62 -20.26 -2.49
N ALA A 7 5.23 -21.45 -2.96
CA ALA A 7 4.29 -22.30 -2.24
C ALA A 7 4.80 -22.69 -0.83
N LYS A 8 6.08 -23.03 -0.71
CA LYS A 8 6.71 -23.38 0.57
C LYS A 8 6.78 -22.18 1.53
N TRP A 9 7.12 -21.00 1.01
CA TRP A 9 7.16 -19.78 1.81
C TRP A 9 5.76 -19.33 2.24
N TRP A 10 4.78 -19.38 1.32
CA TRP A 10 3.39 -19.02 1.60
C TRP A 10 2.75 -19.95 2.64
N ALA A 11 3.06 -21.25 2.61
CA ALA A 11 2.58 -22.19 3.62
C ALA A 11 3.01 -21.79 5.05
N LEU A 12 4.22 -21.27 5.22
CA LEU A 12 4.73 -20.80 6.51
C LEU A 12 4.17 -19.43 6.91
N MET A 13 4.01 -18.52 5.95
CA MET A 13 3.63 -17.13 6.22
C MET A 13 2.13 -16.87 6.22
N SER A 14 1.33 -17.71 5.54
CA SER A 14 -0.13 -17.50 5.44
C SER A 14 -0.85 -17.34 6.79
N PRO A 15 -0.55 -18.09 7.87
CA PRO A 15 -1.26 -17.89 9.14
C PRO A 15 -1.00 -16.50 9.75
N TYR A 16 0.20 -15.94 9.57
CA TYR A 16 0.53 -14.61 10.07
C TYR A 16 -0.16 -13.51 9.25
N TYR A 17 -0.15 -13.62 7.92
CA TYR A 17 -0.79 -12.63 7.04
C TYR A 17 -2.32 -12.68 7.06
N THR A 18 -2.93 -13.84 7.34
CA THR A 18 -4.40 -14.00 7.32
C THR A 18 -5.08 -13.86 8.67
N LYS A 19 -4.40 -14.17 9.80
CA LYS A 19 -5.02 -14.10 11.13
C LYS A 19 -4.47 -13.02 12.05
N ALA A 20 -3.16 -12.77 12.04
CA ALA A 20 -2.54 -11.84 12.98
C ALA A 20 -2.46 -10.40 12.44
N TYR A 21 -2.27 -10.24 11.13
CA TYR A 21 -2.02 -8.93 10.50
C TYR A 21 -3.21 -8.36 9.72
N GLN A 22 -4.43 -8.82 10.00
CA GLN A 22 -5.63 -8.36 9.29
C GLN A 22 -5.83 -6.84 9.41
N GLU A 23 -5.56 -6.27 10.59
CA GLU A 23 -5.59 -4.82 10.82
C GLU A 23 -4.43 -4.07 10.15
N MET A 24 -3.26 -4.71 9.97
CA MET A 24 -2.17 -4.07 9.24
C MET A 24 -2.48 -3.91 7.76
N TRP A 25 -3.24 -4.82 7.14
CA TRP A 25 -3.69 -4.60 5.76
C TRP A 25 -4.63 -3.40 5.64
N VAL A 26 -5.48 -3.18 6.64
CA VAL A 26 -6.31 -1.96 6.74
C VAL A 26 -5.42 -0.73 6.90
N GLY A 27 -4.41 -0.79 7.78
CA GLY A 27 -3.44 0.29 7.98
C GLY A 27 -2.62 0.62 6.74
N VAL A 28 -2.15 -0.39 6.00
CA VAL A 28 -1.45 -0.24 4.72
C VAL A 28 -2.36 0.35 3.66
N GLY A 29 -3.64 -0.08 3.60
CA GLY A 29 -4.64 0.50 2.70
C GLY A 29 -4.91 1.97 3.01
N LEU A 30 -5.03 2.32 4.29
CA LEU A 30 -5.26 3.70 4.74
C LEU A 30 -4.05 4.59 4.47
N LEU A 31 -2.85 4.11 4.80
CA LEU A 31 -1.59 4.81 4.53
C LEU A 31 -1.38 5.02 3.03
N GLY A 32 -1.65 3.99 2.22
CA GLY A 32 -1.60 4.07 0.76
C GLY A 32 -2.61 5.08 0.20
N PHE A 33 -3.83 5.11 0.73
CA PHE A 33 -4.85 6.08 0.34
C PHE A 33 -4.47 7.52 0.73
N VAL A 34 -4.00 7.73 1.96
CA VAL A 34 -3.53 9.03 2.45
C VAL A 34 -2.31 9.50 1.64
N TYR A 35 -1.32 8.63 1.41
CA TYR A 35 -0.16 8.92 0.57
C TYR A 35 -0.59 9.30 -0.85
N TYR A 36 -1.48 8.52 -1.47
CA TYR A 36 -2.00 8.82 -2.79
C TYR A 36 -2.69 10.19 -2.84
N LYS A 37 -3.53 10.50 -1.84
CA LYS A 37 -4.19 11.80 -1.73
C LYS A 37 -3.22 12.95 -1.50
N ILE A 38 -2.16 12.77 -0.70
CA ILE A 38 -1.15 13.81 -0.48
C ILE A 38 -0.31 14.02 -1.74
N SER A 39 0.28 12.95 -2.29
CA SER A 39 1.22 13.03 -3.41
C SER A 39 0.56 13.37 -4.74
N PHE A 40 -0.68 12.96 -4.96
CA PHE A 40 -1.39 13.18 -6.23
C PHE A 40 -2.61 14.09 -6.11
N GLY A 41 -3.23 14.22 -4.94
CA GLY A 41 -4.29 15.20 -4.70
C GLY A 41 -3.76 16.64 -4.60
N GLY A 42 -2.50 16.83 -4.18
CA GLY A 42 -1.83 18.13 -4.21
C GLY A 42 -1.55 18.66 -5.63
N LYS A 43 -1.56 17.81 -6.67
CA LYS A 43 -1.38 18.26 -8.07
C LYS A 43 -2.57 19.07 -8.60
N LYS A 44 -3.69 19.16 -7.86
CA LYS A 44 -4.81 20.06 -8.15
C LYS A 44 -4.83 21.34 -7.31
N ALA A 45 -3.95 21.50 -6.33
CA ALA A 45 -4.03 22.62 -5.39
C ALA A 45 -3.33 23.90 -5.85
N VAL A 46 -2.28 23.84 -6.68
CA VAL A 46 -1.73 25.06 -7.35
C VAL A 46 -1.08 24.68 -8.70
N LYS A 47 -1.90 24.49 -9.73
CA LYS A 47 -1.62 25.20 -10.99
C LYS A 47 -2.06 26.64 -10.74
N ASP A 48 -1.38 27.60 -11.34
CA ASP A 48 -1.58 29.06 -11.22
C ASP A 48 -0.78 29.75 -10.11
N LYS A 49 0.54 29.86 -10.32
CA LYS A 49 1.24 31.12 -10.03
C LYS A 49 1.26 31.93 -11.33
N PRO A 50 0.54 33.06 -11.45
CA PRO A 50 0.81 34.01 -12.52
C PRO A 50 2.18 34.64 -12.22
N ALA A 51 3.10 34.51 -13.17
CA ALA A 51 4.30 35.32 -13.22
C ALA A 51 3.86 36.75 -13.53
N HIS A 52 3.82 37.60 -12.50
CA HIS A 52 4.06 39.02 -12.67
C HIS A 52 5.57 39.22 -12.86
#